data_AF-A0A2S9XVN2-F1
#
_entry.id   AF-A0A2S9XVN2-F1
#
_cell.length_a   1.000
_cell.length_b   1.000
_cell.length_c   1.000
_cell.angle_alpha   90.00
_cell.angle_beta   90.00
_cell.angle_gamma   90.00
#
_symmetry.space_group_name_H-M   'P 1'
#
loop_
_entity.id
_entity.type
_entity.pdbx_description
1 polymer ?
#
loop_
_entity_poly.entity_id
_entity_poly.type
_entity_poly.pdbx_seq_one_letter_code
_entity_poly.pdbx_strand_id
1 'polypeptide(L)'
;MLLTAALSLACGAPIGNDSPFIGGSCEKDRDCEYECAKGGDFPDGTCTVSCEEDRDCPGGTYCVDKDGGVCLLACGVDEDCRSDYSCKDTKREGHKGDAAVCIH
;
A
#
# COMPACT_ATOMS: atom_id res chain seq x y z
N MET A 1 16.75 42.56 5.10
CA MET A 1 17.01 41.11 4.96
C MET A 1 15.72 40.39 5.32
N LEU A 2 14.89 40.04 4.33
CA LEU A 2 13.67 39.26 4.57
C LEU A 2 13.98 37.80 4.19
N LEU A 3 14.01 36.91 5.17
CA LEU A 3 14.00 35.47 4.96
C LEU A 3 12.59 35.05 4.54
N THR A 4 12.39 34.74 3.26
CA THR A 4 11.22 33.99 2.80
C THR A 4 11.39 32.52 3.17
N ALA A 5 10.60 32.07 4.15
CA ALA A 5 10.48 30.67 4.52
C ALA A 5 9.84 29.89 3.35
N ALA A 6 10.57 28.91 2.80
CA ALA A 6 10.04 27.96 1.85
C ALA A 6 9.16 26.95 2.60
N LEU A 7 7.84 27.03 2.43
CA LEU A 7 6.92 25.97 2.85
C LEU A 7 7.06 24.81 1.86
N SER A 8 7.81 23.79 2.24
CA SER A 8 7.83 22.50 1.55
C SER A 8 6.49 21.78 1.81
N LEU A 9 5.54 21.91 0.89
CA LEU A 9 4.41 20.99 0.81
C LEU A 9 4.95 19.62 0.39
N ALA A 10 5.28 18.79 1.37
CA ALA A 10 5.43 17.36 1.13
C ALA A 10 4.03 16.82 0.79
N CYS A 11 3.66 16.86 -0.49
CA CYS A 11 2.58 16.04 -1.02
C CYS A 11 3.07 14.59 -0.89
N GLY A 12 2.76 13.95 0.24
CA GLY A 12 2.88 12.50 0.36
C GLY A 12 2.07 11.85 -0.75
N ALA A 13 2.57 10.75 -1.30
CA ALA A 13 1.81 9.99 -2.27
C ALA A 13 0.45 9.60 -1.66
N PRO A 14 -0.65 9.63 -2.44
CA PRO A 14 -1.95 9.32 -1.88
C PRO A 14 -1.92 7.85 -1.45
N ILE A 15 -1.91 7.56 -0.16
CA ILE A 15 -1.98 6.19 0.37
C ILE A 15 -3.15 6.13 1.36
N GLY A 16 -3.88 5.02 1.34
CA GLY A 16 -4.99 4.79 2.26
C GLY A 16 -6.08 3.93 1.63
N ASN A 17 -7.08 3.56 2.44
CA ASN A 17 -8.14 2.61 2.08
C ASN A 17 -9.00 2.99 0.86
N ASP A 18 -8.93 4.25 0.42
CA ASP A 18 -9.66 4.78 -0.74
C ASP A 18 -8.72 5.35 -1.82
N SER A 19 -7.41 5.10 -1.71
CA SER A 19 -6.43 5.73 -2.62
C SER A 19 -6.35 5.01 -3.96
N PRO A 20 -6.32 5.75 -5.09
CA PRO A 20 -6.06 5.16 -6.40
C PRO A 20 -4.60 4.71 -6.59
N PHE A 21 -3.68 5.09 -5.70
CA PHE A 21 -2.28 4.67 -5.78
C PHE A 21 -2.02 3.40 -4.98
N ILE A 22 -2.22 3.42 -3.66
CA ILE A 22 -2.10 2.22 -2.81
C ILE A 22 -3.23 2.15 -1.78
N GLY A 23 -3.96 1.02 -1.79
CA GLY A 23 -4.91 0.61 -0.76
C GLY A 23 -6.39 0.74 -1.12
N GLY A 24 -6.74 1.51 -2.15
CA GLY A 24 -8.12 1.61 -2.64
C GLY A 24 -8.63 0.33 -3.30
N SER A 25 -9.92 0.05 -3.18
CA SER A 25 -10.58 -1.04 -3.93
C SER A 25 -10.58 -0.77 -5.44
N CYS A 26 -10.57 -1.83 -6.25
CA CYS A 26 -10.54 -1.68 -7.71
C CYS A 26 -11.12 -2.90 -8.44
N GLU A 27 -11.70 -2.69 -9.62
CA GLU A 27 -12.17 -3.78 -10.47
C GLU A 27 -11.20 -4.09 -11.62
N LYS A 28 -10.24 -3.23 -11.90
CA LYS A 28 -9.34 -3.30 -13.07
C LYS A 28 -8.27 -2.23 -12.95
N ASP A 29 -7.16 -2.41 -13.66
CA ASP A 29 -5.97 -1.55 -13.55
C ASP A 29 -6.27 -0.08 -13.81
N ARG A 30 -7.19 0.23 -14.74
CA ARG A 30 -7.57 1.62 -15.06
C ARG A 30 -8.29 2.37 -13.93
N ASP A 31 -8.71 1.67 -12.87
CA ASP A 31 -9.30 2.29 -11.69
C ASP A 31 -8.20 2.78 -10.73
N CYS A 32 -6.97 2.30 -10.92
CA CYS A 32 -5.78 2.64 -10.16
C CYS A 32 -4.83 3.52 -10.99
N GLU A 33 -3.85 4.11 -10.31
CA GLU A 33 -2.76 4.84 -10.96
C GLU A 33 -1.79 3.89 -11.67
N TYR A 34 -1.65 2.65 -11.18
CA TYR A 34 -0.72 1.65 -11.73
C TYR A 34 -1.40 0.32 -12.02
N GLU A 35 -1.71 -0.48 -10.99
CA GLU A 35 -2.29 -1.81 -11.17
C GLU A 35 -3.32 -2.15 -10.09
N CYS A 36 -4.24 -3.03 -10.46
CA CYS A 36 -5.25 -3.57 -9.57
C CYS A 36 -4.91 -5.02 -9.21
N ALA A 37 -4.28 -5.22 -8.05
CA ALA A 37 -4.02 -6.57 -7.54
C ALA A 37 -5.33 -7.23 -7.10
N LYS A 38 -5.50 -8.50 -7.47
CA LYS A 38 -6.71 -9.28 -7.24
C LYS A 38 -6.36 -10.70 -6.83
N GLY A 39 -7.21 -11.33 -6.06
CA GLY A 39 -7.02 -12.71 -5.66
C GLY A 39 -7.75 -13.05 -4.38
N GLY A 40 -7.40 -14.18 -3.76
CA GLY A 40 -8.00 -14.61 -2.49
C GLY A 40 -7.76 -13.61 -1.35
N ASP A 41 -6.57 -13.02 -1.31
CA ASP A 41 -6.22 -11.98 -0.33
C ASP A 41 -6.80 -10.59 -0.71
N PHE A 42 -7.31 -10.46 -1.93
CA PHE A 42 -7.83 -9.19 -2.49
C PHE A 42 -9.17 -9.36 -3.23
N PRO A 43 -10.26 -9.74 -2.55
CA PRO A 43 -11.53 -10.08 -3.20
C PRO A 43 -12.17 -8.90 -3.95
N ASP A 44 -12.10 -7.68 -3.43
CA ASP A 44 -12.56 -6.47 -4.13
C ASP A 44 -11.43 -5.68 -4.80
N GLY A 45 -10.28 -6.34 -4.97
CA GLY A 45 -9.05 -5.75 -5.51
C GLY A 45 -8.37 -4.76 -4.56
N THR A 46 -7.10 -4.46 -4.82
CA THR A 46 -6.40 -3.34 -4.18
C THR A 46 -5.52 -2.64 -5.21
N CYS A 47 -5.60 -1.32 -5.26
CA CYS A 47 -4.62 -0.52 -5.97
C CYS A 47 -3.27 -0.70 -5.28
N THR A 48 -2.25 -0.95 -6.08
CA THR A 48 -0.89 -1.19 -5.61
C THR A 48 0.12 -0.89 -6.73
N VAL A 49 1.39 -1.08 -6.41
CA VAL A 49 2.51 -1.09 -7.34
C VAL A 49 3.42 -2.27 -7.04
N SER A 50 4.05 -2.80 -8.09
CA SER A 50 5.07 -3.82 -7.97
C SER A 50 6.32 -3.28 -7.26
N CYS A 51 6.99 -4.12 -6.49
CA CYS A 51 8.20 -3.76 -5.73
C CYS A 51 9.14 -4.97 -5.56
N GLU A 52 10.43 -4.71 -5.33
CA GLU A 52 11.41 -5.76 -4.99
C GLU A 52 11.79 -5.70 -3.50
N GLU A 53 11.59 -4.56 -2.85
CA GLU A 53 11.87 -4.32 -1.43
C GLU A 53 11.13 -3.11 -0.88
N ASP A 54 11.13 -2.91 0.44
CA ASP A 54 10.37 -1.86 1.11
C ASP A 54 10.67 -0.44 0.63
N ARG A 55 11.90 -0.16 0.19
CA ARG A 55 12.30 1.19 -0.23
C ARG A 55 11.66 1.63 -1.55
N ASP A 56 11.12 0.67 -2.31
CA ASP A 56 10.36 0.96 -3.53
C ASP A 56 8.94 1.44 -3.20
N CYS A 57 8.48 1.15 -1.98
CA CYS A 57 7.16 1.51 -1.49
C CYS A 57 7.18 2.86 -0.77
N PRO A 58 6.12 3.68 -0.91
CA PRO A 58 5.98 4.92 -0.15
C PRO A 58 5.85 4.62 1.36
N GLY A 59 6.28 5.57 2.20
CA GLY A 59 6.19 5.42 3.65
C GLY A 59 4.76 5.18 4.12
N GLY A 60 4.56 4.23 5.05
CA GLY A 60 3.23 3.75 5.47
C GLY A 60 2.74 2.53 4.70
N THR A 61 3.59 1.96 3.84
CA THR A 61 3.34 0.72 3.10
C THR A 61 4.55 -0.21 3.19
N TYR A 62 4.35 -1.50 2.90
CA TYR A 62 5.38 -2.52 2.91
C TYR A 62 5.37 -3.31 1.60
N CYS A 63 6.56 -3.69 1.13
CA CYS A 63 6.68 -4.60 0.00
C CYS A 63 6.52 -6.04 0.49
N VAL A 64 5.47 -6.73 0.02
CA VAL A 64 5.14 -8.09 0.47
C VAL A 64 5.25 -9.10 -0.66
N ASP A 65 5.64 -10.32 -0.32
CA ASP A 65 5.77 -11.48 -1.23
C ASP A 65 4.38 -12.02 -1.59
N LYS A 66 3.65 -11.22 -2.37
CA LYS A 66 2.37 -11.53 -3.00
C LYS A 66 2.46 -11.09 -4.46
N ASP A 67 1.99 -11.94 -5.36
CA ASP A 67 1.99 -11.67 -6.81
C ASP A 67 3.35 -11.24 -7.40
N GLY A 68 4.46 -11.66 -6.78
CA GLY A 68 5.82 -11.30 -7.20
C GLY A 68 6.38 -10.01 -6.59
N GLY A 69 5.71 -9.45 -5.57
CA GLY A 69 6.14 -8.27 -4.84
C GLY A 69 5.21 -7.09 -5.06
N VAL A 70 4.39 -6.73 -4.07
CA VAL A 70 3.44 -5.60 -4.15
C VAL A 70 3.46 -4.73 -2.89
N CYS A 71 3.26 -3.43 -3.04
CA CYS A 71 3.18 -2.50 -1.91
C CYS A 71 1.78 -2.49 -1.27
N LEU A 72 1.67 -2.88 0.00
CA LEU A 72 0.41 -2.88 0.74
C LEU A 72 0.43 -1.93 1.93
N LEU A 73 -0.75 -1.44 2.32
CA LEU A 73 -0.92 -0.58 3.48
C LEU A 73 -0.45 -1.29 4.75
N ALA A 74 0.42 -0.61 5.50
CA ALA A 74 0.77 -1.02 6.85
C ALA A 74 -0.41 -0.80 7.79
N CYS A 75 -0.56 -1.67 8.78
CA CYS A 75 -1.58 -1.58 9.81
C CYS A 75 -1.01 -1.96 11.18
N GLY A 76 -1.65 -1.48 12.24
CA GLY A 76 -1.43 -1.96 13.60
C GLY A 76 -2.58 -2.83 14.11
N VAL A 77 -3.80 -2.57 13.63
CA VAL A 77 -5.03 -3.28 14.01
C VAL A 77 -5.98 -3.41 12.81
N ASP A 78 -6.96 -4.30 12.91
CA ASP A 78 -7.93 -4.56 11.84
C ASP A 78 -8.73 -3.30 11.44
N GLU A 79 -8.99 -2.39 12.38
CA GLU A 79 -9.72 -1.15 12.12
C GLU A 79 -8.95 -0.13 11.26
N ASP A 80 -7.65 -0.32 11.07
CA ASP A 80 -6.86 0.47 10.13
C ASP A 80 -7.17 0.09 8.67
N CYS A 81 -7.72 -1.11 8.46
CA CYS A 81 -7.99 -1.66 7.14
C CYS A 81 -9.41 -1.37 6.67
N ARG A 82 -9.60 -1.41 5.35
CA ARG A 82 -10.92 -1.32 4.73
C ARG A 82 -11.83 -2.48 5.14
N SER A 83 -13.13 -2.32 4.95
CA SER A 83 -14.09 -3.39 5.20
C SER A 83 -13.70 -4.67 4.46
N ASP A 84 -13.89 -5.80 5.13
CA ASP A 84 -13.51 -7.16 4.71
C ASP A 84 -12.00 -7.44 4.67
N TYR A 85 -11.17 -6.52 5.16
CA TYR A 85 -9.74 -6.73 5.32
C TYR A 85 -9.37 -6.70 6.80
N SER A 86 -8.37 -7.50 7.17
CA SER A 86 -7.81 -7.54 8.52
C SER A 86 -6.32 -7.24 8.48
N CYS A 87 -5.77 -6.85 9.61
CA CYS A 87 -4.35 -6.62 9.77
C CYS A 87 -3.64 -7.94 10.01
N LYS A 88 -2.84 -8.38 9.03
CA LYS A 88 -2.16 -9.69 9.09
C LYS A 88 -0.69 -9.58 8.79
N ASP A 89 0.10 -10.35 9.53
CA ASP A 89 1.52 -10.52 9.25
C ASP A 89 1.72 -11.30 7.95
N THR A 90 2.40 -10.67 7.00
CA THR A 90 2.72 -11.23 5.69
C THR A 90 4.21 -11.11 5.42
N LYS A 91 4.79 -12.11 4.76
CA LYS A 91 6.22 -12.10 4.40
C LYS A 91 6.55 -10.87 3.56
N ARG A 92 7.67 -10.23 3.91
CA ARG A 92 8.20 -9.12 3.12
C ARG A 92 9.01 -9.63 1.93
N GLU A 93 8.81 -9.01 0.78
CA GLU A 93 9.63 -9.28 -0.41
C GLU A 93 11.02 -8.67 -0.23
N GLY A 94 12.06 -9.36 -0.70
CA GLY A 94 13.45 -8.89 -0.58
C GLY A 94 14.04 -8.83 0.85
N HIS A 95 13.25 -9.13 1.89
CA HIS A 95 13.66 -8.99 3.30
C HIS A 95 13.38 -10.26 4.13
N LYS A 96 13.96 -10.32 5.33
CA LYS A 96 13.62 -11.35 6.33
C LYS A 96 12.55 -10.84 7.27
N GLY A 97 11.62 -11.73 7.63
CA GLY A 97 10.53 -11.44 8.56
C GLY A 97 9.26 -10.98 7.85
N ASP A 98 8.27 -10.65 8.66
CA ASP A 98 6.93 -10.32 8.22
C ASP A 98 6.62 -8.83 8.48
N ALA A 99 5.62 -8.31 7.79
CA ALA A 99 5.03 -7.00 8.02
C ALA A 99 3.51 -7.15 8.20
N ALA A 100 2.96 -6.41 9.16
CA ALA A 100 1.53 -6.31 9.35
C ALA A 100 0.92 -5.40 8.26
N VAL A 101 0.10 -5.99 7.40
CA VAL A 101 -0.53 -5.34 6.25
C VAL A 101 -2.01 -5.68 6.13
N CYS A 102 -2.77 -4.84 5.43
CA CYS A 102 -4.19 -5.06 5.18
C CYS A 102 -4.43 -6.06 4.06
N ILE A 103 -4.96 -7.25 4.41
CA ILE A 103 -5.37 -8.32 3.46
C ILE A 103 -6.63 -9.03 3.95
N HIS A 104 -7.36 -9.69 3.04
CA HIS A 104 -8.56 -10.49 3.36
C HIS A 104 -8.24 -11.75 4.17
#